data_AF-A0A660W8K0-F1
#
_entry.id   AF-A0A660W8K0-F1
#
_cell.length_a   1.000
_cell.length_b   1.000
_cell.length_c   1.000
_cell.angle_alpha   90.00
_cell.angle_beta   90.00
_cell.angle_gamma   90.00
#
_symmetry.space_group_name_H-M   'P 1'
#
loop_
_entity.id
_entity.type
_entity.pdbx_description
1 polymer ?
#
loop_
_entity_poly.entity_id
_entity_poly.type
_entity_poly.pdbx_seq_one_letter_code
_entity_poly.pdbx_strand_id
1 'polypeptide(L)'
;MTLPIPFPIYGQTKDSNEDILPNLPVKISGTSEVTVTSDSNGKYLHNIQNIATEGQDLHVRASYLGEHTDITWNVSLVPPSKRIDVILQETITTGEKCLNAYHTVGNQAYVFTSKDTESYLKISDFDWGV
;
A
#
# COMPACT_ATOMS: atom_id res chain seq x y z
N MET A 1 2.69 -1.33 -23.58
CA MET A 1 1.46 -1.61 -24.35
C MET A 1 0.31 -1.63 -23.36
N THR A 2 -0.77 -0.89 -23.57
CA THR A 2 -1.96 -0.88 -22.69
C THR A 2 -2.77 -2.16 -22.83
N LEU A 3 -3.63 -2.50 -21.86
CA LEU A 3 -4.50 -3.67 -21.97
C LEU A 3 -5.49 -3.50 -23.14
N PRO A 4 -5.81 -4.58 -23.89
CA PRO A 4 -6.65 -4.49 -25.08
C PRO A 4 -8.14 -4.22 -24.78
N ILE A 5 -8.57 -4.45 -23.53
CA ILE A 5 -9.95 -4.26 -23.06
C ILE A 5 -9.96 -3.66 -21.65
N PRO A 6 -11.04 -2.98 -21.24
CA PRO A 6 -11.22 -2.57 -19.85
C PRO A 6 -11.12 -3.78 -18.92
N PHE A 7 -10.20 -3.70 -17.96
CA PHE A 7 -10.03 -4.71 -16.92
C PHE A 7 -10.29 -4.06 -15.56
N PRO A 8 -11.47 -4.30 -14.95
CA PRO A 8 -11.77 -3.72 -13.65
C PRO A 8 -11.08 -4.50 -12.53
N ILE A 9 -10.42 -3.75 -11.65
CA ILE A 9 -10.17 -4.19 -10.28
C ILE A 9 -11.19 -3.55 -9.36
N TYR A 10 -11.62 -4.28 -8.33
CA TYR A 10 -12.62 -3.81 -7.39
C TYR A 10 -12.46 -4.50 -6.05
N GLY A 11 -13.06 -3.95 -5.01
CA GLY A 11 -13.09 -4.60 -3.71
C GLY A 11 -13.70 -3.71 -2.65
N GLN A 12 -13.52 -4.13 -1.40
CA GLN A 12 -13.94 -3.39 -0.23
C GLN A 12 -12.74 -2.96 0.62
N THR A 13 -12.86 -1.81 1.26
CA THR A 13 -11.87 -1.21 2.15
C THR A 13 -12.29 -1.42 3.59
N LYS A 14 -11.37 -1.94 4.41
CA LYS A 14 -11.57 -2.22 5.83
C LYS A 14 -10.33 -1.84 6.64
N ASP A 15 -10.53 -1.53 7.91
CA ASP A 15 -9.44 -1.40 8.87
C ASP A 15 -8.99 -2.77 9.41
N SER A 16 -8.03 -2.74 10.32
CA SER A 16 -7.50 -3.93 11.01
C SER A 16 -8.54 -4.69 11.86
N ASN A 17 -9.63 -4.03 12.26
CA ASN A 17 -10.74 -4.60 13.03
C ASN A 17 -11.88 -5.13 12.14
N GLU A 18 -11.67 -5.13 10.81
CA GLU A 18 -12.65 -5.45 9.78
C GLU A 18 -13.80 -4.45 9.63
N ASP A 19 -13.72 -3.27 10.24
CA ASP A 19 -14.70 -2.21 10.08
C ASP A 19 -14.56 -1.55 8.70
N ILE A 20 -15.68 -1.18 8.10
CA ILE A 20 -15.71 -0.59 6.76
C ILE A 20 -15.10 0.82 6.78
N LEU A 21 -14.19 1.10 5.84
CA LEU A 21 -13.55 2.41 5.69
C LEU A 21 -14.11 3.19 4.50
N PRO A 22 -15.15 4.03 4.69
CA PRO A 22 -15.65 4.89 3.62
C PRO A 22 -14.65 6.00 3.28
N ASN A 23 -14.68 6.48 2.04
CA ASN A 23 -13.83 7.58 1.55
C ASN A 23 -12.32 7.33 1.68
N LEU A 24 -11.88 6.08 1.75
CA LEU A 24 -10.46 5.72 1.83
C LEU A 24 -9.78 5.95 0.46
N PRO A 25 -8.71 6.73 0.37
CA PRO A 25 -7.90 6.83 -0.83
C PRO A 25 -7.08 5.55 -1.05
N VAL A 26 -7.36 4.86 -2.15
CA VAL A 26 -6.63 3.67 -2.61
C VAL A 26 -5.72 4.06 -3.77
N LYS A 27 -4.41 3.95 -3.57
CA LYS A 27 -3.39 4.18 -4.61
C LYS A 27 -3.15 2.89 -5.38
N ILE A 28 -3.27 2.95 -6.70
CA ILE A 28 -3.02 1.83 -7.60
C ILE A 28 -1.86 2.22 -8.50
N SER A 29 -0.76 1.47 -8.42
CA SER A 29 0.50 1.77 -9.09
C SER A 29 0.95 0.60 -9.96
N GLY A 30 1.09 0.86 -11.26
CA GLY A 30 1.75 -0.03 -12.21
C GLY A 30 2.83 0.75 -12.97
N THR A 31 2.61 0.93 -14.28
CA THR A 31 3.42 1.83 -15.13
C THR A 31 3.19 3.32 -14.82
N SER A 32 2.03 3.64 -14.27
CA SER A 32 1.66 4.95 -13.72
C SER A 32 0.86 4.75 -12.44
N GLU A 33 0.70 5.81 -11.65
CA GLU A 33 -0.05 5.79 -10.41
C GLU A 33 -1.37 6.57 -10.55
N VAL A 34 -2.43 6.03 -9.96
CA VAL A 34 -3.73 6.68 -9.82
C VAL A 34 -4.24 6.51 -8.40
N THR A 35 -5.05 7.45 -7.93
CA THR A 35 -5.76 7.33 -6.65
C THR A 35 -7.25 7.21 -6.92
N VAL A 36 -7.89 6.22 -6.29
CA VAL A 36 -9.33 5.98 -6.34
C VAL A 36 -9.87 5.97 -4.92
N THR A 37 -10.95 6.69 -4.69
CA THR A 37 -11.57 6.79 -3.36
C THR A 37 -12.71 5.79 -3.23
N SER A 38 -12.77 5.07 -2.10
CA SER A 38 -13.90 4.18 -1.80
C SER A 38 -15.20 4.95 -1.53
N ASP A 39 -16.34 4.33 -1.83
CA ASP A 39 -17.66 4.91 -1.60
C ASP A 39 -18.09 4.86 -0.11
N SER A 40 -19.33 5.25 0.18
CA SER A 40 -19.88 5.24 1.55
C SER A 40 -19.99 3.85 2.17
N ASN A 41 -19.87 2.78 1.39
CA ASN A 41 -19.87 1.40 1.84
C ASN A 41 -18.45 0.79 1.78
N GLY A 42 -17.43 1.62 1.59
CA GLY A 42 -16.04 1.21 1.45
C GLY A 42 -15.74 0.46 0.15
N LYS A 43 -16.62 0.51 -0.86
CA LYS A 43 -16.38 -0.18 -2.15
C LYS A 43 -15.62 0.71 -3.11
N TYR A 44 -14.73 0.13 -3.91
CA TYR A 44 -14.03 0.85 -4.98
C TYR A 44 -14.00 0.03 -6.26
N LEU A 45 -13.86 0.71 -7.40
CA LEU A 45 -13.70 0.10 -8.71
C LEU A 45 -12.82 0.97 -9.59
N HIS A 46 -11.89 0.34 -10.31
CA HIS A 46 -11.01 1.04 -11.25
C HIS A 46 -10.63 0.17 -12.45
N ASN A 47 -10.62 0.74 -13.65
CA ASN A 47 -10.15 0.05 -14.86
C ASN A 47 -8.64 0.28 -15.04
N ILE A 48 -7.85 -0.80 -15.00
CA ILE A 48 -6.38 -0.71 -15.00
C ILE A 48 -5.75 -0.65 -16.41
N GLN A 49 -6.56 -0.56 -17.46
CA GLN A 49 -6.13 -0.69 -18.86
C GLN A 49 -5.01 0.26 -19.29
N ASN A 50 -4.95 1.44 -18.66
CA ASN A 50 -3.97 2.49 -18.98
C ASN A 50 -2.80 2.55 -18.00
N ILE A 51 -2.82 1.73 -16.94
CA ILE A 51 -1.82 1.80 -15.87
C ILE A 51 -1.03 0.50 -15.71
N ALA A 52 -1.46 -0.62 -16.31
CA ALA A 52 -0.82 -1.91 -16.15
C ALA A 52 -0.85 -2.75 -17.43
N THR A 53 0.00 -3.77 -17.49
CA THR A 53 0.07 -4.76 -18.58
C THR A 53 0.01 -6.18 -18.03
N GLU A 54 -0.37 -7.17 -18.85
CA GLU A 54 -0.31 -8.59 -18.45
C GLU A 54 1.08 -8.98 -17.94
N GLY A 55 1.13 -9.74 -16.86
CA GLY A 55 2.36 -10.22 -16.21
C GLY A 55 3.14 -9.16 -15.41
N GLN A 56 2.67 -7.91 -15.36
CA GLN A 56 3.29 -6.86 -14.56
C GLN A 56 2.83 -6.92 -13.10
N ASP A 57 3.69 -6.58 -12.15
CA ASP A 57 3.29 -6.34 -10.78
C ASP A 57 2.53 -5.00 -10.64
N LEU A 58 1.31 -5.09 -10.11
CA LEU A 58 0.46 -3.98 -9.73
C LEU A 58 0.45 -3.86 -8.21
N HIS A 59 0.77 -2.67 -7.70
CA HIS A 59 0.70 -2.36 -6.29
C HIS A 59 -0.61 -1.65 -5.95
N VAL A 60 -1.33 -2.16 -4.96
CA VAL A 60 -2.52 -1.51 -4.39
C VAL A 60 -2.21 -1.14 -2.94
N ARG A 61 -2.18 0.15 -2.66
CA ARG A 61 -1.75 0.71 -1.37
C ARG A 61 -2.80 1.61 -0.79
N ALA A 62 -2.97 1.56 0.51
CA ALA A 62 -3.80 2.50 1.25
C ALA A 62 -3.23 2.69 2.65
N SER A 63 -3.50 3.85 3.24
CA SER A 63 -3.13 4.14 4.62
C SER A 63 -4.16 5.06 5.27
N TYR A 64 -4.44 4.80 6.54
CA TYR A 64 -5.38 5.60 7.34
C TYR A 64 -5.03 5.47 8.81
N LEU A 65 -4.92 6.61 9.52
CA LEU A 65 -4.65 6.67 10.96
C LEU A 65 -3.47 5.77 11.44
N GLY A 66 -2.41 5.64 10.64
CA GLY A 66 -1.23 4.83 10.99
C GLY A 66 -1.33 3.35 10.62
N GLU A 67 -2.48 2.88 10.15
CA GLU A 67 -2.62 1.57 9.52
C GLU A 67 -2.32 1.65 8.02
N HIS A 68 -1.81 0.57 7.44
CA HIS A 68 -1.43 0.54 6.04
C HIS A 68 -1.60 -0.83 5.40
N THR A 69 -1.60 -0.85 4.07
CA THR A 69 -1.49 -2.09 3.28
C THR A 69 -0.70 -1.81 2.01
N ASP A 70 0.05 -2.81 1.55
CA ASP A 70 0.71 -2.83 0.23
C ASP A 70 0.51 -4.22 -0.38
N ILE A 71 -0.43 -4.31 -1.30
CA ILE A 71 -0.80 -5.55 -1.97
C ILE A 71 -0.13 -5.55 -3.34
N THR A 72 0.77 -6.50 -3.55
CA THR A 72 1.32 -6.78 -4.89
C THR A 72 0.51 -7.86 -5.57
N TRP A 73 0.02 -7.57 -6.77
CA TRP A 73 -0.62 -8.55 -7.64
C TRP A 73 0.07 -8.60 -8.99
N ASN A 74 0.57 -9.78 -9.37
CA ASN A 74 1.01 -10.01 -10.74
C ASN A 74 -0.22 -10.10 -11.66
N VAL A 75 -0.38 -9.11 -12.53
CA VAL A 75 -1.56 -8.95 -13.37
C VAL A 75 -1.76 -10.17 -14.25
N SER A 76 -2.93 -10.77 -14.12
CA SER A 76 -3.42 -11.81 -15.02
C SER A 76 -4.81 -11.42 -15.54
N LEU A 77 -4.96 -11.34 -16.86
CA LEU A 77 -6.20 -10.97 -17.53
C LEU A 77 -7.27 -12.08 -17.50
N VAL A 78 -6.99 -13.20 -16.83
CA VAL A 78 -7.91 -14.32 -16.69
C VAL A 78 -8.09 -14.64 -15.19
N PRO A 79 -9.31 -14.53 -14.64
CA PRO A 79 -10.57 -14.08 -15.25
C PRO A 79 -10.58 -12.57 -15.60
N PRO A 80 -11.56 -12.05 -16.38
CA PRO A 80 -11.56 -10.67 -16.94
C PRO A 80 -11.81 -9.55 -15.91
N SER A 81 -11.62 -9.82 -14.63
CA SER A 81 -11.62 -8.86 -13.55
C SER A 81 -10.89 -9.44 -12.34
N LYS A 82 -10.47 -8.58 -11.43
CA LYS A 82 -9.85 -9.01 -10.18
C LYS A 82 -10.51 -8.34 -8.99
N ARG A 83 -10.98 -9.15 -8.04
CA ARG A 83 -11.32 -8.66 -6.70
C ARG A 83 -10.04 -8.54 -5.86
N ILE A 84 -9.83 -7.38 -5.27
CA ILE A 84 -8.75 -7.08 -4.33
C ILE A 84 -9.39 -6.34 -3.17
N ASP A 85 -9.56 -7.00 -2.03
CA ASP A 85 -10.02 -6.30 -0.83
C ASP A 85 -8.81 -5.62 -0.17
N VAL A 86 -9.00 -4.37 0.24
CA VAL A 86 -8.00 -3.53 0.89
C VAL A 86 -8.29 -3.58 2.38
N ILE A 87 -7.56 -4.44 3.08
CA ILE A 87 -7.65 -4.56 4.53
C ILE A 87 -6.38 -3.93 5.08
N LEU A 88 -6.54 -2.83 5.82
CA LEU A 88 -5.43 -2.19 6.50
C LEU A 88 -4.95 -3.08 7.64
N GLN A 89 -3.65 -3.03 7.88
CA GLN A 89 -3.01 -3.77 8.95
C GLN A 89 -2.41 -2.77 9.92
N GLU A 90 -2.55 -3.04 11.21
CA GLU A 90 -1.79 -2.33 12.21
C GLU A 90 -0.29 -2.54 11.93
N THR A 91 0.49 -1.48 12.07
CA THR A 91 1.95 -1.51 11.84
C THR A 91 2.68 -2.57 12.68
N ILE A 92 2.04 -3.07 13.74
CA ILE A 92 2.59 -4.03 14.70
C ILE A 92 2.51 -5.48 14.20
N THR A 93 1.64 -5.82 13.24
CA THR A 93 1.33 -7.23 12.89
C THR A 93 1.91 -7.74 11.58
N THR A 94 2.62 -6.91 10.81
CA THR A 94 3.19 -7.33 9.52
C THR A 94 4.70 -7.14 9.50
N GLY A 95 5.40 -8.02 10.22
CA GLY A 95 6.85 -8.16 10.10
C GLY A 95 7.67 -7.11 10.84
N GLU A 96 7.39 -6.88 12.13
CA GLU A 96 8.33 -6.21 13.02
C GLU A 96 9.70 -6.93 12.98
N LYS A 97 10.68 -6.34 12.32
CA LYS A 97 12.06 -6.48 12.79
C LYS A 97 12.26 -5.41 13.84
N CYS A 98 12.26 -5.84 15.11
CA CYS A 98 12.73 -5.00 16.20
C CYS A 98 14.14 -4.51 15.82
N LEU A 99 14.31 -3.20 15.65
CA LEU A 99 15.60 -2.60 15.39
C LEU A 99 16.40 -2.66 16.69
N ASN A 100 17.10 -3.77 16.94
CA ASN A 100 17.89 -4.02 18.16
C ASN A 100 19.08 -3.06 18.35
N ALA A 101 19.21 -2.01 17.54
CA ALA A 101 20.34 -1.09 17.52
C ALA A 101 19.90 0.38 17.56
N TYR A 102 18.93 0.72 18.41
CA TYR A 102 18.70 2.11 18.78
C TYR A 102 19.41 2.42 20.11
N HIS A 103 20.04 3.58 20.19
CA HIS A 103 20.56 4.14 21.44
C HIS A 103 19.88 5.48 21.66
N THR A 104 19.39 5.71 22.88
CA THR A 104 18.80 6.99 23.28
C THR A 104 19.72 7.73 24.23
N VAL A 105 19.95 9.01 23.95
CA VAL A 105 20.59 9.95 24.87
C VAL A 105 19.70 11.18 24.95
N GLY A 106 19.02 11.37 26.08
CA GLY A 106 18.00 12.42 26.22
C GLY A 106 16.85 12.23 25.22
N ASN A 107 16.49 13.29 24.49
CA ASN A 107 15.40 13.30 23.49
C ASN A 107 15.85 12.94 22.07
N GLN A 108 17.03 12.34 21.90
CA GLN A 108 17.58 11.99 20.59
C GLN A 108 17.57 10.48 20.36
N ALA A 109 17.08 10.08 19.19
CA ALA A 109 17.13 8.70 18.71
C ALA A 109 18.20 8.58 17.62
N TYR A 110 19.13 7.63 17.81
CA TYR A 110 20.20 7.34 16.85
C TYR A 110 19.93 6.00 16.16
N VAL A 111 19.95 6.02 14.83
CA VAL A 111 19.83 4.82 13.99
C VAL A 111 21.18 4.55 13.32
N PHE A 112 21.77 3.41 13.61
CA PHE A 112 23.02 2.98 12.99
C PHE A 112 22.70 2.08 11.79
N THR A 113 23.18 2.46 10.60
CA THR A 113 23.04 1.65 9.39
C THR A 113 24.25 0.71 9.23
N SER A 114 24.05 -0.39 8.50
CA SER A 114 25.13 -1.29 8.07
C SER A 114 26.17 -0.54 7.23
N LYS A 115 27.41 -1.07 7.18
CA LYS A 115 28.44 -0.65 6.21
C LYS A 115 28.18 -1.20 4.79
N ASP A 116 27.15 -2.00 4.60
CA ASP A 116 26.73 -2.48 3.29
C ASP A 116 26.27 -1.34 2.40
N THR A 117 26.73 -1.35 1.15
CA THR A 117 26.43 -0.33 0.14
C THR A 117 24.99 -0.36 -0.37
N GLU A 118 24.20 -1.36 0.02
CA GLU A 118 22.84 -1.60 -0.48
C GLU A 118 21.74 -1.45 0.59
N SER A 119 22.08 -1.02 1.80
CA SER A 119 21.08 -0.77 2.84
C SER A 119 20.53 0.64 2.75
N TYR A 120 19.22 0.78 2.49
CA TYR A 120 18.51 2.06 2.59
C TYR A 120 17.55 2.06 3.78
N LEU A 121 17.62 3.12 4.58
CA LEU A 121 16.67 3.39 5.66
C LEU A 121 15.55 4.27 5.11
N LYS A 122 14.33 3.74 5.03
CA LYS A 122 13.15 4.51 4.63
C LYS A 122 12.35 4.89 5.88
N ILE A 123 12.41 6.16 6.26
CA ILE A 123 11.59 6.76 7.32
C ILE A 123 10.50 7.55 6.62
N SER A 124 9.24 7.10 6.73
CA SER A 124 8.12 7.69 5.99
C SER A 124 7.27 8.67 6.79
N ASP A 125 7.48 8.77 8.10
CA ASP A 125 6.62 9.60 8.96
C ASP A 125 7.43 10.16 10.14
N PHE A 126 8.12 11.28 9.90
CA PHE A 126 8.87 12.00 10.93
C PHE A 126 8.22 13.37 11.14
N ASP A 127 7.63 13.58 12.32
CA ASP A 127 7.17 14.89 12.75
C ASP A 127 8.35 15.64 13.40
N TRP A 128 8.84 16.68 12.72
CA TRP A 128 9.98 17.47 13.20
C TRP A 128 9.60 18.45 14.31
N GLY A 129 8.32 18.55 14.69
CA GLY A 129 7.85 19.39 15.79
C GLY A 129 8.43 20.81 15.72
N VAL A 130 7.86 21.66 14.85
CA VAL A 130 8.17 23.10 14.85
C VAL A 130 7.27 23.82 15.83
#